data_AF-A0A9E1QUF8-F1
#
_entry.id   AF-A0A9E1QUF8-F1
#
_cell.length_a   1.000
_cell.length_b   1.000
_cell.length_c   1.000
_cell.angle_alpha   90.00
_cell.angle_beta   90.00
_cell.angle_gamma   90.00
#
_symmetry.space_group_name_H-M   'P 1'
#
loop_
_entity.id
_entity.type
_entity.pdbx_description
1 polymer ?
#
loop_
_entity_poly.entity_id
_entity_poly.type
_entity_poly.pdbx_seq_one_letter_code
_entity_poly.pdbx_strand_id
1 'polypeptide(L)'
;MDKVKDKKKTFYFSLFSLLISYSVLTLFLFLENFYFKLGLVLTNLVLLFIFFNELFIIYFKNIIKESERLWLYIKQAKLFLIFFVTSIFFGFRDFFNLSPYLTLVIFFIMMFILSWYHNWQSWSLKISAFNYRLIMSLVMAQVFWGLTILPQVYFFKGIIFTIFYFIFDELIIWHFSKRYQVKYIKNIIAISLFILLLLFITAQWF
;
A
#
# COMPACT_ATOMS: atom_id res chain seq x y z
N MET A 1 0.45 -31.29 -9.95
CA MET A 1 1.08 -29.98 -10.21
C MET A 1 0.63 -28.90 -9.20
N ASP A 2 -0.42 -29.14 -8.41
CA ASP A 2 -0.97 -28.16 -7.45
C ASP A 2 -0.18 -27.99 -6.15
N LYS A 3 0.46 -29.05 -5.64
CA LYS A 3 1.26 -28.98 -4.39
C LYS A 3 2.47 -28.03 -4.46
N VAL A 4 3.05 -27.81 -5.65
CA VAL A 4 4.19 -26.90 -5.84
C VAL A 4 3.73 -25.43 -5.86
N LYS A 5 2.52 -25.16 -6.38
CA LYS A 5 1.91 -23.82 -6.37
C LYS A 5 1.52 -23.39 -4.95
N ASP A 6 1.10 -24.32 -4.10
CA ASP A 6 0.78 -24.02 -2.71
C ASP A 6 2.01 -23.67 -1.88
N LYS A 7 3.13 -24.40 -2.03
CA LYS A 7 4.38 -24.09 -1.30
C LYS A 7 4.92 -22.69 -1.58
N LYS A 8 4.87 -22.24 -2.85
CA LYS A 8 5.27 -20.87 -3.21
C LYS A 8 4.35 -19.83 -2.55
N LYS A 9 3.04 -20.06 -2.54
CA LYS A 9 2.09 -19.16 -1.86
C LYS A 9 2.36 -19.11 -0.36
N THR A 10 2.55 -20.26 0.30
CA THR A 10 2.84 -20.30 1.74
C THR A 10 4.08 -19.48 2.07
N PHE A 11 5.15 -19.65 1.27
CA PHE A 11 6.38 -18.90 1.44
C PHE A 11 6.16 -17.38 1.36
N TYR A 12 5.40 -16.89 0.37
CA TYR A 12 5.15 -15.46 0.23
C TYR A 12 4.27 -14.88 1.34
N PHE A 13 3.30 -15.66 1.82
CA PHE A 13 2.48 -15.24 2.95
C PHE A 13 3.29 -15.19 4.26
N SER A 14 4.14 -16.20 4.51
CA SER A 14 5.08 -16.17 5.64
C SER A 14 6.04 -14.99 5.56
N LEU A 15 6.54 -14.67 4.36
CA LEU A 15 7.40 -13.51 4.13
C LEU A 15 6.68 -12.20 4.47
N PHE A 16 5.40 -12.07 4.10
CA PHE A 16 4.61 -10.86 4.38
C PHE A 16 4.32 -10.70 5.89
N SER A 17 3.99 -11.78 6.61
CA SER A 17 3.85 -11.71 8.08
C SER A 17 5.17 -11.34 8.76
N LEU A 18 6.30 -11.80 8.23
CA LEU A 18 7.63 -11.44 8.72
C LEU A 18 7.93 -9.96 8.49
N LEU A 19 7.60 -9.42 7.31
CA LEU A 19 7.79 -8.01 6.98
C LEU A 19 6.92 -7.08 7.84
N ILE A 20 5.67 -7.45 8.11
CA ILE A 20 4.79 -6.73 9.04
C ILE A 20 5.37 -6.75 10.47
N SER A 21 5.78 -7.93 10.93
CA SER A 21 6.35 -8.05 12.27
C SER A 21 7.64 -7.24 12.40
N TYR A 22 8.46 -7.20 11.35
CA TYR A 22 9.70 -6.45 11.31
C TYR A 22 9.47 -4.92 11.29
N SER A 23 8.47 -4.44 10.55
CA SER A 23 8.12 -3.00 10.52
C SER A 23 7.60 -2.51 11.87
N VAL A 24 6.85 -3.36 12.58
CA VAL A 24 6.36 -3.08 13.93
C VAL A 24 7.49 -3.09 14.94
N LEU A 25 8.40 -4.07 14.87
CA LEU A 25 9.58 -4.14 15.74
C LEU A 25 10.51 -2.92 15.57
N THR A 26 10.70 -2.47 14.33
CA THR A 26 11.49 -1.26 14.08
C THR A 26 10.81 -0.03 14.67
N LEU A 27 9.50 0.15 14.48
CA LEU A 27 8.75 1.24 15.13
C LEU A 27 8.76 1.15 16.67
N PHE A 28 8.74 -0.05 17.22
CA PHE A 28 8.79 -0.29 18.67
C PHE A 28 10.08 0.24 19.30
N LEU A 29 11.21 0.17 18.58
CA LEU A 29 12.51 0.68 19.05
C LEU A 29 12.55 2.21 19.13
N PHE A 30 11.78 2.93 18.30
CA PHE A 30 11.80 4.40 18.25
C PHE A 30 10.76 5.06 19.17
N LEU A 31 9.77 4.32 19.66
CA LEU A 31 8.83 4.84 20.64
C LEU A 31 9.49 4.84 22.02
N GLU A 32 9.38 5.92 22.78
CA GLU A 32 9.86 5.95 24.16
C GLU A 32 8.74 5.56 25.15
N ASN A 33 7.53 6.04 24.88
CA ASN A 33 6.37 5.87 25.77
C ASN A 33 5.80 4.45 25.74
N PHE A 34 5.62 3.88 26.94
CA PHE A 34 5.09 2.53 27.17
C PHE A 34 3.70 2.29 26.57
N TYR A 35 2.78 3.25 26.69
CA TYR A 35 1.41 3.08 26.20
C TYR A 35 1.34 3.03 24.67
N PHE A 36 2.18 3.81 23.99
CA PHE A 36 2.27 3.77 22.53
C PHE A 36 2.91 2.46 22.05
N LYS A 37 3.93 1.95 22.75
CA LYS A 37 4.49 0.62 22.49
C LYS A 37 3.43 -0.47 22.59
N LEU A 38 2.63 -0.43 23.65
CA LEU A 38 1.59 -1.42 23.92
C LEU A 38 0.48 -1.35 22.86
N GLY A 39 0.04 -0.14 22.49
CA GLY A 39 -0.92 0.05 21.38
C GLY A 39 -0.39 -0.48 20.04
N LEU A 40 0.90 -0.26 19.76
CA LEU A 40 1.54 -0.71 18.53
C LEU A 40 1.67 -2.24 18.47
N VAL A 41 1.99 -2.89 19.60
CA VAL A 41 1.99 -4.36 19.73
C VAL A 41 0.57 -4.93 19.55
N LEU A 42 -0.43 -4.34 20.19
CA LEU A 42 -1.83 -4.77 20.05
C LEU A 42 -2.31 -4.64 18.60
N THR A 43 -1.97 -3.53 17.95
CA THR A 43 -2.33 -3.30 16.54
C THR A 43 -1.66 -4.34 15.63
N ASN A 44 -0.40 -4.67 15.89
CA ASN A 44 0.29 -5.73 15.15
C ASN A 44 -0.34 -7.10 15.34
N LEU A 45 -0.71 -7.45 16.57
CA LEU A 45 -1.40 -8.71 16.87
C LEU A 45 -2.74 -8.81 16.13
N VAL A 46 -3.51 -7.72 16.08
CA VAL A 46 -4.77 -7.66 15.32
C VAL A 46 -4.51 -7.82 13.82
N LEU A 47 -3.51 -7.14 13.27
CA LEU A 47 -3.16 -7.24 11.85
C LEU A 47 -2.67 -8.64 11.47
N LEU A 48 -1.81 -9.26 12.29
CA LEU A 48 -1.36 -10.63 12.11
C LEU A 48 -2.53 -11.61 12.23
N PHE A 49 -3.43 -11.40 13.18
CA PHE A 49 -4.63 -12.23 13.34
C PHE A 49 -5.52 -12.17 12.10
N ILE A 50 -5.85 -10.97 11.60
CA ILE A 50 -6.63 -10.79 10.36
C ILE A 50 -5.92 -11.49 9.19
N PHE A 51 -4.62 -11.31 9.08
CA PHE A 51 -3.81 -11.89 8.01
C PHE A 51 -3.76 -13.43 8.06
N PHE A 52 -3.55 -14.02 9.24
CA PHE A 52 -3.57 -15.48 9.42
C PHE A 52 -4.98 -16.06 9.22
N ASN A 53 -6.02 -15.31 9.58
CA ASN A 53 -7.40 -15.70 9.31
C ASN A 53 -7.70 -15.69 7.80
N GLU A 54 -7.20 -14.71 7.05
CA GLU A 54 -7.28 -14.70 5.59
C GLU A 54 -6.53 -15.87 4.97
N LEU A 55 -5.33 -16.16 5.46
CA LEU A 55 -4.57 -17.35 5.08
C LEU A 55 -5.37 -18.63 5.30
N PHE A 56 -6.00 -18.76 6.47
CA PHE A 56 -6.89 -19.87 6.79
C PHE A 56 -8.03 -19.96 5.76
N ILE A 57 -8.75 -18.87 5.51
CA ILE A 57 -9.82 -18.83 4.50
C ILE A 57 -9.33 -19.22 3.10
N ILE A 58 -8.10 -18.83 2.72
CA ILE A 58 -7.51 -19.13 1.41
C ILE A 58 -7.06 -20.58 1.29
N TYR A 59 -6.54 -21.18 2.35
CA TYR A 59 -6.16 -22.61 2.35
C TYR A 59 -7.37 -23.52 2.46
N PHE A 60 -8.45 -23.06 3.11
CA PHE A 60 -9.71 -23.78 3.26
C PHE A 60 -10.82 -23.30 2.29
N LYS A 61 -10.41 -22.64 1.19
CA LYS A 61 -11.24 -21.83 0.27
C LYS A 61 -12.35 -22.55 -0.49
N ASN A 62 -12.44 -23.88 -0.46
CA ASN A 62 -13.58 -24.58 -1.06
C ASN A 62 -14.90 -24.37 -0.32
N ILE A 63 -14.90 -23.69 0.84
CA ILE A 63 -16.08 -23.51 1.68
C ILE A 63 -16.74 -22.12 1.53
N ILE A 64 -16.06 -21.07 1.04
CA ILE A 64 -16.55 -19.69 1.24
C ILE A 64 -16.59 -18.89 -0.08
N LYS A 65 -17.77 -18.89 -0.71
CA LYS A 65 -18.13 -18.07 -1.89
C LYS A 65 -18.47 -16.60 -1.55
N GLU A 66 -18.32 -16.16 -0.30
CA GLU A 66 -18.69 -14.79 0.18
C GLU A 66 -17.57 -13.72 0.05
N SER A 67 -16.64 -13.89 -0.90
CA SER A 67 -15.34 -13.17 -0.93
C SER A 67 -15.34 -11.68 -1.32
N GLU A 68 -16.47 -11.04 -1.63
CA GLU A 68 -16.48 -9.64 -2.08
C GLU A 68 -16.35 -8.63 -0.94
N ARG A 69 -16.92 -8.91 0.24
CA ARG A 69 -16.82 -8.01 1.41
C ARG A 69 -15.40 -7.97 1.99
N LEU A 70 -14.70 -9.10 2.04
CA LEU A 70 -13.31 -9.21 2.50
C LEU A 70 -12.36 -8.37 1.64
N TRP A 71 -12.66 -8.26 0.34
CA TRP A 71 -11.86 -7.44 -0.57
C TRP A 71 -11.93 -5.94 -0.23
N LEU A 72 -13.05 -5.42 0.26
CA LEU A 72 -13.12 -4.02 0.68
C LEU A 72 -12.19 -3.74 1.87
N TYR A 73 -12.14 -4.66 2.85
CA TYR A 73 -11.27 -4.52 4.02
C TYR A 73 -9.78 -4.57 3.65
N ILE A 74 -9.38 -5.51 2.80
CA ILE A 74 -7.96 -5.59 2.41
C ILE A 74 -7.55 -4.38 1.58
N LYS A 75 -8.44 -3.85 0.75
CA LYS A 75 -8.21 -2.62 -0.02
C LYS A 75 -8.00 -1.41 0.90
N GLN A 76 -8.81 -1.28 1.96
CA GLN A 76 -8.64 -0.22 2.96
C GLN A 76 -7.33 -0.37 3.73
N ALA A 77 -7.03 -1.57 4.23
CA ALA A 77 -5.79 -1.85 4.95
C ALA A 77 -4.54 -1.52 4.12
N LYS A 78 -4.59 -1.76 2.81
CA LYS A 78 -3.53 -1.39 1.87
C LYS A 78 -3.32 0.12 1.79
N LEU A 79 -4.40 0.91 1.67
CA LEU A 79 -4.29 2.36 1.62
C LEU A 79 -3.69 2.93 2.91
N PHE A 80 -4.09 2.39 4.06
CA PHE A 80 -3.47 2.73 5.34
C PHE A 80 -1.98 2.40 5.37
N LEU A 81 -1.61 1.20 4.92
CA LEU A 81 -0.21 0.79 4.88
C LEU A 81 0.64 1.73 4.01
N ILE A 82 0.13 2.14 2.85
CA ILE A 82 0.83 3.05 1.94
C ILE A 82 0.96 4.44 2.57
N PHE A 83 -0.10 4.93 3.20
CA PHE A 83 -0.08 6.20 3.92
C PHE A 83 1.02 6.20 5.00
N PHE A 84 1.07 5.18 5.85
CA PHE A 84 2.07 5.11 6.91
C PHE A 84 3.48 4.95 6.37
N VAL A 85 3.68 4.02 5.44
CA VAL A 85 5.00 3.77 4.84
C VAL A 85 5.54 5.03 4.17
N THR A 86 4.72 5.73 3.39
CA THR A 86 5.15 6.96 2.70
C THR A 86 5.44 8.09 3.68
N SER A 87 4.58 8.30 4.68
CA SER A 87 4.80 9.31 5.72
C SER A 87 6.10 9.06 6.49
N ILE A 88 6.34 7.82 6.90
CA ILE A 88 7.57 7.40 7.59
C ILE A 88 8.78 7.62 6.69
N PHE A 89 8.66 7.29 5.40
CA PHE A 89 9.78 7.42 4.47
C PHE A 89 10.16 8.89 4.20
N PHE A 90 9.18 9.78 4.09
CA PHE A 90 9.44 11.23 4.04
C PHE A 90 10.09 11.73 5.33
N GLY A 91 9.61 11.28 6.49
CA GLY A 91 10.21 11.63 7.78
C GLY A 91 11.66 11.15 7.90
N PHE A 92 11.95 9.92 7.49
CA PHE A 92 13.32 9.38 7.51
C PHE A 92 14.25 10.08 6.53
N ARG A 93 13.79 10.41 5.33
CA ARG A 93 14.57 11.19 4.37
C ARG A 93 15.06 12.47 5.01
N ASP A 94 14.15 13.22 5.60
CA ASP A 94 14.43 14.56 6.12
C ASP A 94 15.24 14.48 7.43
N PHE A 95 15.00 13.46 8.27
CA PHE A 95 15.79 13.19 9.49
C PHE A 95 17.26 12.83 9.20
N PHE A 96 17.50 11.94 8.23
CA PHE A 96 18.85 11.51 7.85
C PHE A 96 19.50 12.40 6.79
N ASN A 97 18.81 13.45 6.32
CA ASN A 97 19.22 14.32 5.22
C ASN A 97 19.69 13.53 3.98
N LEU A 98 18.91 12.51 3.61
CA LEU A 98 19.28 11.61 2.51
C LEU A 98 19.15 12.32 1.15
N SER A 99 20.10 12.05 0.25
CA SER A 99 20.04 12.53 -1.13
C SER A 99 18.72 12.13 -1.80
N PRO A 100 18.03 13.06 -2.50
CA PRO A 100 16.74 12.78 -3.12
C PRO A 100 16.83 11.62 -4.13
N TYR A 101 17.95 11.48 -4.84
CA TYR A 101 18.16 10.39 -5.79
C TYR A 101 18.26 9.02 -5.11
N LEU A 102 18.99 8.93 -3.99
CA LEU A 102 19.09 7.71 -3.21
C LEU A 102 17.72 7.32 -2.64
N THR A 103 16.99 8.30 -2.10
CA THR A 103 15.64 8.04 -1.58
C THR A 103 14.67 7.58 -2.65
N LEU A 104 14.78 8.10 -3.88
CA LEU A 104 13.94 7.69 -5.01
C LEU A 104 14.19 6.23 -5.39
N VAL A 105 15.45 5.78 -5.42
CA VAL A 105 15.79 4.38 -5.70
C VAL A 105 15.26 3.45 -4.61
N ILE A 106 15.48 3.79 -3.33
CA ILE A 106 14.98 3.00 -2.20
C ILE A 106 13.44 2.96 -2.23
N PHE A 107 12.81 4.09 -2.49
CA PHE A 107 11.36 4.18 -2.57
C PHE A 107 10.78 3.36 -3.72
N PHE A 108 11.42 3.38 -4.89
CA PHE A 108 11.06 2.53 -6.03
C PHE A 108 11.09 1.05 -5.64
N ILE A 109 12.18 0.59 -5.01
CA ILE A 109 12.32 -0.80 -4.55
C ILE A 109 11.22 -1.14 -3.54
N MET A 110 10.97 -0.26 -2.58
CA MET A 110 9.92 -0.43 -1.58
C MET A 110 8.53 -0.54 -2.21
N MET A 111 8.19 0.34 -3.16
CA MET A 111 6.92 0.27 -3.89
C MET A 111 6.83 -0.98 -4.77
N PHE A 112 7.94 -1.45 -5.32
CA PHE A 112 7.99 -2.70 -6.07
C PHE A 112 7.72 -3.93 -5.18
N ILE A 113 8.21 -3.90 -3.95
CA ILE A 113 7.93 -4.93 -2.94
C ILE A 113 6.48 -4.82 -2.46
N LEU A 114 5.99 -3.63 -2.12
CA LEU A 114 4.62 -3.42 -1.65
C LEU A 114 3.57 -3.76 -2.71
N SER A 115 3.88 -3.50 -3.98
CA SER A 115 3.01 -3.86 -5.09
C SER A 115 2.94 -5.38 -5.34
N TRP A 116 3.71 -6.19 -4.61
CA TRP A 116 3.59 -7.66 -4.60
C TRP A 116 2.17 -8.13 -4.28
N TYR A 117 1.43 -7.42 -3.43
CA TYR A 117 0.05 -7.75 -3.11
C TYR A 117 -0.86 -7.76 -4.37
N HIS A 118 -0.53 -6.96 -5.38
CA HIS A 118 -1.25 -6.95 -6.64
C HIS A 118 -0.99 -8.16 -7.53
N ASN A 119 -0.07 -9.08 -7.18
CA ASN A 119 0.09 -10.32 -7.92
C ASN A 119 -1.20 -11.17 -7.93
N TRP A 120 -1.99 -11.08 -6.86
CA TRP A 120 -3.32 -11.70 -6.83
C TRP A 120 -4.24 -11.00 -7.83
N GLN A 121 -4.26 -9.67 -7.81
CA GLN A 121 -5.09 -8.87 -8.69
C GLN A 121 -4.70 -9.07 -10.16
N SER A 122 -3.41 -9.04 -10.49
CA SER A 122 -2.89 -9.29 -11.84
C SER A 122 -3.26 -10.68 -12.36
N TRP A 123 -3.33 -11.69 -11.49
CA TRP A 123 -3.80 -13.02 -11.88
C TRP A 123 -5.26 -13.02 -12.30
N SER A 124 -6.12 -12.28 -11.59
CA SER A 124 -7.52 -12.08 -11.99
C SER A 124 -7.67 -11.25 -13.27
N LEU A 125 -6.73 -10.34 -13.52
CA LEU A 125 -6.73 -9.40 -14.65
C LEU A 125 -6.00 -9.95 -15.90
N LYS A 126 -5.42 -11.16 -15.83
CA LYS A 126 -4.58 -11.76 -16.89
C LYS A 126 -3.39 -10.88 -17.34
N ILE A 127 -2.85 -10.06 -16.44
CA ILE A 127 -1.65 -9.25 -16.69
C ILE A 127 -0.43 -9.97 -16.12
N SER A 128 0.73 -9.80 -16.75
CA SER A 128 2.00 -10.13 -16.12
C SER A 128 2.15 -9.36 -14.80
N ALA A 129 2.20 -10.11 -13.70
CA ALA A 129 2.41 -9.61 -12.35
C ALA A 129 3.68 -8.74 -12.22
N PHE A 130 4.71 -9.05 -13.00
CA PHE A 130 5.94 -8.25 -13.03
C PHE A 130 5.71 -6.88 -13.68
N ASN A 131 5.05 -6.84 -14.84
CA ASN A 131 4.79 -5.59 -15.56
C ASN A 131 3.89 -4.66 -14.74
N TYR A 132 2.87 -5.21 -14.08
CA TYR A 132 2.01 -4.45 -13.18
C TYR A 132 2.84 -3.74 -12.11
N ARG A 133 3.70 -4.48 -11.41
CA ARG A 133 4.53 -3.95 -10.32
C ARG A 133 5.53 -2.92 -10.80
N LEU A 134 6.16 -3.17 -11.93
CA LEU A 134 7.13 -2.26 -12.52
C LEU A 134 6.46 -0.92 -12.87
N ILE A 135 5.31 -0.95 -13.56
CA ILE A 135 4.54 0.25 -13.90
C ILE A 135 4.09 0.99 -12.64
N MET A 136 3.47 0.28 -11.69
CA MET A 136 3.02 0.85 -10.42
C MET A 136 4.17 1.57 -9.71
N SER A 137 5.32 0.91 -9.60
CA SER A 137 6.48 1.45 -8.88
C SER A 137 7.11 2.64 -9.58
N LEU A 138 7.18 2.62 -10.92
CA LEU A 138 7.68 3.76 -11.70
C LEU A 138 6.80 4.99 -11.53
N VAL A 139 5.48 4.84 -11.71
CA VAL A 139 4.55 5.98 -11.57
C VAL A 139 4.57 6.51 -10.14
N MET A 140 4.53 5.62 -9.16
CA MET A 140 4.57 6.00 -7.75
C MET A 140 5.90 6.65 -7.35
N ALA A 141 7.04 6.23 -7.92
CA ALA A 141 8.32 6.91 -7.70
C ALA A 141 8.33 8.32 -8.30
N GLN A 142 7.70 8.55 -9.44
CA GLN A 142 7.55 9.90 -9.99
C GLN A 142 6.65 10.79 -9.13
N VAL A 143 5.54 10.25 -8.61
CA VAL A 143 4.69 10.96 -7.65
C VAL A 143 5.50 11.33 -6.41
N PHE A 144 6.25 10.37 -5.85
CA PHE A 144 7.13 10.61 -4.70
C PHE A 144 8.09 11.75 -4.97
N TRP A 145 8.78 11.72 -6.11
CA TRP A 145 9.70 12.79 -6.51
C TRP A 145 9.02 14.15 -6.59
N GLY A 146 7.85 14.24 -7.22
CA GLY A 146 7.07 15.48 -7.26
C GLY A 146 6.71 16.01 -5.87
N LEU A 147 6.34 15.12 -4.95
CA LEU A 147 5.99 15.49 -3.57
C LEU A 147 7.21 15.88 -2.72
N THR A 148 8.43 15.44 -3.06
CA THR A 148 9.64 15.86 -2.33
C THR A 148 9.92 17.35 -2.43
N ILE A 149 9.41 18.01 -3.48
CA ILE A 149 9.59 19.44 -3.74
C ILE A 149 8.67 20.28 -2.84
N LEU A 150 7.57 19.70 -2.36
CA LEU A 150 6.57 20.46 -1.59
C LEU A 150 7.06 20.69 -0.14
N PRO A 151 6.89 21.91 0.42
CA PRO A 151 7.36 22.26 1.76
C PRO A 151 6.47 21.75 2.90
N GLN A 152 5.64 20.74 2.65
CA GLN A 152 4.61 20.30 3.61
C GLN A 152 5.09 19.24 4.59
N VAL A 153 4.37 19.12 5.71
CA VAL A 153 4.54 18.08 6.73
C VAL A 153 4.37 16.68 6.13
N TYR A 154 5.14 15.71 6.64
CA TYR A 154 5.23 14.34 6.11
C TYR A 154 3.88 13.62 6.00
N PHE A 155 2.98 13.82 6.97
CA PHE A 155 1.64 13.24 6.94
C PHE A 155 0.81 13.75 5.75
N PHE A 156 0.93 15.03 5.42
CA PHE A 156 0.22 15.63 4.29
C PHE A 156 0.72 15.06 2.96
N LYS A 157 2.05 14.90 2.82
CA LYS A 157 2.66 14.21 1.68
C LYS A 157 2.17 12.76 1.57
N GLY A 158 2.06 12.05 2.69
CA GLY A 158 1.51 10.70 2.75
C GLY A 158 0.05 10.61 2.28
N ILE A 159 -0.80 11.57 2.67
CA ILE A 159 -2.21 11.62 2.23
C ILE A 159 -2.27 11.82 0.72
N ILE A 160 -1.59 12.83 0.18
CA ILE A 160 -1.58 13.11 -1.26
C ILE A 160 -1.07 11.88 -2.02
N PHE A 161 0.03 11.29 -1.56
CA PHE A 161 0.59 10.10 -2.16
C PHE A 161 -0.41 8.94 -2.19
N THR A 162 -1.12 8.71 -1.10
CA THR A 162 -2.12 7.63 -0.99
C THR A 162 -3.30 7.86 -1.93
N ILE A 163 -3.73 9.11 -2.12
CA ILE A 163 -4.77 9.45 -3.10
C ILE A 163 -4.29 9.15 -4.53
N PHE A 164 -3.07 9.57 -4.90
CA PHE A 164 -2.51 9.26 -6.21
C PHE A 164 -2.37 7.75 -6.44
N TYR A 165 -1.91 7.03 -5.42
CA TYR A 165 -1.83 5.58 -5.47
C TYR A 165 -3.20 4.94 -5.71
N PHE A 166 -4.21 5.38 -4.98
CA PHE A 166 -5.58 4.88 -5.13
C PHE A 166 -6.14 5.12 -6.54
N ILE A 167 -5.99 6.34 -7.06
CA ILE A 167 -6.43 6.68 -8.43
C ILE A 167 -5.75 5.77 -9.44
N PHE A 168 -4.43 5.60 -9.32
CA PHE A 168 -3.65 4.84 -10.30
C PHE A 168 -3.96 3.34 -10.24
N ASP A 169 -4.16 2.78 -9.04
CA ASP A 169 -4.62 1.41 -8.87
C ASP A 169 -5.97 1.18 -9.56
N GLU A 170 -6.95 2.05 -9.33
CA GLU A 170 -8.28 1.97 -9.97
C GLU A 170 -8.21 2.11 -11.50
N LEU A 171 -7.33 2.96 -12.02
CA LEU A 171 -7.11 3.11 -13.45
C LEU A 171 -6.55 1.83 -14.08
N ILE A 172 -5.58 1.17 -13.43
CA ILE A 172 -5.05 -0.10 -13.92
C ILE A 172 -6.16 -1.17 -13.90
N ILE A 173 -6.91 -1.26 -12.81
CA ILE A 173 -8.01 -2.24 -12.71
C ILE A 173 -9.06 -1.98 -13.78
N TRP A 174 -9.44 -0.73 -14.02
CA TRP A 174 -10.39 -0.38 -15.07
C TRP A 174 -9.88 -0.78 -16.45
N HIS A 175 -8.64 -0.40 -16.79
CA HIS A 175 -8.04 -0.66 -18.10
C HIS A 175 -7.99 -2.16 -18.43
N PHE A 176 -7.63 -2.99 -17.46
CA PHE A 176 -7.43 -4.43 -17.70
C PHE A 176 -8.61 -5.32 -17.32
N SER A 177 -9.44 -4.96 -16.33
CA SER A 177 -10.59 -5.79 -15.94
C SER A 177 -11.79 -5.58 -16.85
N LYS A 178 -11.96 -4.36 -17.40
CA LYS A 178 -13.20 -3.86 -18.01
C LYS A 178 -14.47 -4.14 -17.19
N ARG A 179 -14.35 -4.47 -15.89
CA ARG A 179 -15.49 -4.81 -15.01
C ARG A 179 -16.26 -3.58 -14.58
N TYR A 180 -15.57 -2.45 -14.44
CA TYR A 180 -16.17 -1.22 -13.95
C TYR A 180 -16.72 -0.37 -15.08
N GLN A 181 -17.90 0.21 -14.85
CA GLN A 181 -18.48 1.21 -15.73
C GLN A 181 -17.60 2.46 -15.76
N VAL A 182 -17.43 3.06 -16.95
CA VAL A 182 -16.63 4.28 -17.14
C VAL A 182 -17.09 5.42 -16.21
N LYS A 183 -18.40 5.51 -15.94
CA LYS A 183 -18.99 6.50 -15.02
C LYS A 183 -18.43 6.39 -13.59
N TYR A 184 -18.23 5.18 -13.09
CA TYR A 184 -17.68 4.94 -11.75
C TYR A 184 -16.25 5.47 -11.63
N ILE A 185 -15.39 5.18 -12.61
CA ILE A 185 -14.00 5.65 -12.64
C ILE A 185 -13.92 7.17 -12.77
N LYS A 186 -14.76 7.77 -13.63
CA LYS A 186 -14.86 9.24 -13.74
C LYS A 186 -15.21 9.89 -12.41
N ASN A 187 -16.18 9.32 -11.68
CA ASN A 187 -16.56 9.83 -10.36
C ASN A 187 -15.43 9.72 -9.34
N ILE A 188 -14.70 8.59 -9.32
CA ILE A 188 -13.53 8.41 -8.43
C ILE A 188 -12.48 9.47 -8.71
N ILE A 189 -12.13 9.67 -9.98
CA ILE A 189 -11.11 10.66 -10.37
C ILE A 189 -11.58 12.07 -9.99
N ALA A 190 -12.83 12.42 -10.29
CA ALA A 190 -13.38 13.73 -9.96
C ALA A 190 -13.38 13.99 -8.44
N ILE A 191 -13.85 13.03 -7.63
CA ILE A 191 -13.85 13.13 -6.16
C ILE A 191 -12.42 13.24 -5.64
N SER A 192 -11.49 12.43 -6.15
CA SER A 192 -10.11 12.44 -5.70
C SER A 192 -9.40 13.75 -6.05
N LEU A 193 -9.63 14.29 -7.25
CA LEU A 193 -9.13 15.61 -7.65
C LEU A 193 -9.74 16.73 -6.81
N PHE A 194 -11.03 16.65 -6.49
CA PHE A 194 -11.68 17.59 -5.60
C PHE A 194 -11.07 17.57 -4.19
N ILE A 195 -10.82 16.38 -3.63
CA ILE A 195 -10.14 16.22 -2.34
C ILE A 195 -8.71 16.78 -2.40
N LEU A 196 -7.95 16.50 -3.46
CA LEU A 196 -6.62 17.06 -3.65
C LEU A 196 -6.65 18.60 -3.72
N LEU A 197 -7.62 19.16 -4.42
CA LEU A 197 -7.81 20.61 -4.51
C LEU A 197 -8.13 21.21 -3.14
N LEU A 198 -9.02 20.59 -2.35
CA LEU A 198 -9.30 21.02 -0.99
C LEU A 198 -8.04 20.95 -0.11
N LEU A 199 -7.30 19.85 -0.19
CA LEU A 199 -6.04 19.70 0.54
C LEU A 199 -5.06 20.81 0.16
N PHE A 200 -4.87 21.09 -1.13
CA PHE A 200 -3.98 22.16 -1.59
C PHE A 200 -4.44 23.56 -1.20
N ILE A 201 -5.75 23.83 -1.11
CA ILE A 201 -6.26 25.13 -0.64
C ILE A 201 -6.09 25.28 0.88
N THR A 202 -6.29 24.19 1.63
CA THR A 202 -6.21 24.20 3.09
C THR A 202 -4.79 24.08 3.64
N ALA A 203 -3.84 23.58 2.85
CA ALA A 203 -2.45 23.50 3.24
C ALA A 203 -1.90 24.90 3.51
N GLN A 204 -1.35 25.11 4.71
CA GLN A 204 -0.50 26.27 4.97
C GLN A 204 0.82 26.04 4.23
N TRP A 205 1.02 26.82 3.17
CA TRP A 205 2.17 26.69 2.26
C TRP A 205 3.45 27.34 2.78
N PHE A 206 3.36 28.05 3.92
CA PHE A 206 4.40 28.88 4.51
C PHE A 206 4.39 28.74 6.02
#